data_AF-A0A1H0WJE5-F1
#
_entry.id   AF-A0A1H0WJE5-F1
#
_cell.length_a   1.000
_cell.length_b   1.000
_cell.length_c   1.000
_cell.angle_alpha   90.00
_cell.angle_beta   90.00
_cell.angle_gamma   90.00
#
_symmetry.space_group_name_H-M   'P 1'
#
loop_
_entity.id
_entity.type
_entity.pdbx_description
1 polymer ?
#
loop_
_entity_poly.entity_id
_entity_poly.type
_entity_poly.pdbx_seq_one_letter_code
_entity_poly.pdbx_strand_id
1 'polypeptide(L)'
;MISEWETGLRRAAVAVDLIASYPPKPHADGSPIQPGELPTSLPGYLIRLKPRLMLDGQVVAQGTQAVAMGSELVGQGGFSVLGDASQQWDLNSDASHVAGQATAIGISAGGISARQLDALKDRLEQARGLLQAGSVEGLTGERLSGDLLTAVIWSWFAATESHSRLSQRAAGMVENPGLSYGLFHAVAQPVYSWGVVRRVEFPGVNIDIGHMRNLAWSRSNDKAQWVAYNRMRGQYMSALEHAVPERFFNDPAKCNLAGSANPVAGLPECPQGISAVRALGLAAQQGQKIYTITPQVYANQPNIVNTALVAHSPGTRAKVQAALDEGKEVTIHEAPIAQSGWVGAGFTVIEEGTGAGAYTIEGGSNGGWLEPLLKSLALGLAVASAMLPIVLLAAYVGVWLVALLAAAIWFSVFCSINDSSIQEPYKSYLGNIAWSIAWFGVGALIGGPVMGLVLAVITSGAQNHACFWQK
;
A
#
# COMPACT_ATOMS: atom_id res chain seq x y z
N MET A 1 -3.55 -2.92 8.74
CA MET A 1 -2.19 -2.43 9.07
C MET A 1 -1.52 -2.01 7.78
N ILE A 2 -0.85 -0.88 7.74
CA ILE A 2 -0.26 -0.29 6.52
C ILE A 2 1.21 0.00 6.80
N SER A 3 2.14 -0.31 5.90
CA SER A 3 3.51 0.16 6.07
C SER A 3 3.74 1.52 5.40
N GLU A 4 4.25 2.51 6.13
CA GLU A 4 4.52 3.89 5.66
C GLU A 4 5.98 4.27 5.88
N TRP A 5 6.46 5.40 5.34
CA TRP A 5 7.87 5.77 5.41
C TRP A 5 8.10 7.20 5.91
N GLU A 6 9.11 7.43 6.78
CA GLU A 6 9.48 8.76 7.29
C GLU A 6 10.97 9.08 7.08
N THR A 7 11.30 10.36 6.83
CA THR A 7 12.66 10.87 6.56
C THR A 7 13.41 11.30 7.84
N GLY A 8 14.67 10.87 8.03
CA GLY A 8 15.44 11.04 9.28
C GLY A 8 16.15 12.40 9.52
N LEU A 9 16.02 12.91 10.74
CA LEU A 9 16.32 14.26 11.30
C LEU A 9 17.77 14.81 11.33
N ARG A 10 18.67 14.43 10.42
CA ARG A 10 19.86 15.28 10.10
C ARG A 10 20.06 15.53 8.60
N ARG A 11 19.26 14.89 7.75
CA ARG A 11 19.14 15.13 6.29
C ARG A 11 17.67 15.26 5.83
N ALA A 12 16.70 15.24 6.75
CA ALA A 12 15.26 15.21 6.46
C ALA A 12 14.77 16.36 5.58
N ALA A 13 15.32 17.58 5.71
CA ALA A 13 14.95 18.69 4.83
C ALA A 13 15.23 18.37 3.35
N VAL A 14 16.37 17.74 3.03
CA VAL A 14 16.81 17.54 1.64
C VAL A 14 15.98 16.48 0.91
N ALA A 15 15.54 15.41 1.57
CA ALA A 15 14.78 14.34 0.89
C ALA A 15 13.33 14.74 0.61
N VAL A 16 12.70 15.48 1.52
CA VAL A 16 11.33 15.97 1.38
C VAL A 16 11.27 17.08 0.33
N ASP A 17 12.16 18.06 0.42
CA ASP A 17 12.24 19.14 -0.58
C ASP A 17 12.54 18.58 -1.97
N LEU A 18 13.38 17.53 -2.04
CA LEU A 18 13.64 16.82 -3.28
C LEU A 18 12.37 16.17 -3.82
N ILE A 19 11.65 15.36 -3.03
CA ILE A 19 10.40 14.73 -3.49
C ILE A 19 9.34 15.79 -3.86
N ALA A 20 9.20 16.87 -3.08
CA ALA A 20 8.28 17.96 -3.35
C ALA A 20 8.63 18.77 -4.61
N SER A 21 9.89 18.71 -5.07
CA SER A 21 10.33 19.39 -6.29
C SER A 21 9.95 18.66 -7.59
N TYR A 22 9.54 17.40 -7.51
CA TYR A 22 9.24 16.56 -8.67
C TYR A 22 7.80 16.68 -9.22
N PRO A 23 6.74 16.87 -8.39
CA PRO A 23 5.42 17.16 -8.91
C PRO A 23 5.40 18.39 -9.84
N PRO A 24 4.62 18.36 -10.93
CA PRO A 24 4.49 19.49 -11.83
C PRO A 24 3.86 20.68 -11.09
N LYS A 25 4.27 21.88 -11.47
CA LYS A 25 3.67 23.12 -10.95
C LYS A 25 2.25 23.25 -11.51
N PRO A 26 1.30 23.85 -10.74
CA PRO A 26 0.00 24.19 -11.28
C PRO A 26 0.11 25.03 -12.56
N HIS A 27 -0.74 24.75 -13.55
CA HIS A 27 -0.75 25.51 -14.78
C HIS A 27 -1.15 26.97 -14.54
N ALA A 28 -0.47 27.89 -15.22
CA ALA A 28 -0.73 29.33 -15.09
C ALA A 28 -2.15 29.72 -15.56
N ASP A 29 -2.76 28.93 -16.43
CA ASP A 29 -4.12 29.11 -16.93
C ASP A 29 -5.20 28.48 -16.04
N GLY A 30 -4.82 27.85 -14.92
CA GLY A 30 -5.73 27.19 -13.98
C GLY A 30 -6.26 25.84 -14.47
N SER A 31 -5.79 25.33 -15.60
CA SER A 31 -6.17 23.99 -16.06
C SER A 31 -5.61 22.90 -15.13
N PRO A 32 -6.30 21.76 -14.97
CA PRO A 32 -5.83 20.69 -14.08
C PRO A 32 -4.53 20.06 -14.59
N ILE A 33 -3.62 19.75 -13.66
CA ILE A 33 -2.45 18.91 -13.92
C ILE A 33 -2.92 17.57 -14.48
N GLN A 34 -2.43 17.19 -15.66
CA GLN A 34 -2.76 15.92 -16.28
C GLN A 34 -1.90 14.78 -15.72
N PRO A 35 -2.42 13.54 -15.66
CA PRO A 35 -1.66 12.40 -15.15
C PRO A 35 -0.33 12.14 -15.87
N GLY A 36 -0.22 12.50 -17.15
CA GLY A 36 1.01 12.35 -17.95
C GLY A 36 2.11 13.37 -17.62
N GLU A 37 1.80 14.41 -16.86
CA GLU A 37 2.78 15.40 -16.40
C GLU A 37 3.44 15.02 -15.08
N LEU A 38 2.88 14.02 -14.39
CA LEU A 38 3.49 13.48 -13.19
C LEU A 38 4.79 12.75 -13.56
N PRO A 39 5.83 12.82 -12.70
CA PRO A 39 7.06 12.11 -12.94
C PRO A 39 6.79 10.61 -13.07
N THR A 40 7.62 9.91 -13.84
CA THR A 40 7.53 8.45 -14.00
C THR A 40 8.52 7.71 -13.11
N SER A 41 9.46 8.44 -12.49
CA SER A 41 10.47 7.89 -11.58
C SER A 41 11.00 8.94 -10.60
N LEU A 42 11.60 8.46 -9.51
CA LEU A 42 12.29 9.27 -8.49
C LEU A 42 13.77 8.86 -8.36
N PRO A 43 14.70 9.77 -8.01
CA PRO A 43 16.12 9.45 -7.87
C PRO A 43 16.41 8.67 -6.57
N GLY A 44 16.21 7.35 -6.59
CA GLY A 44 16.28 6.50 -5.39
C GLY A 44 17.54 6.63 -4.54
N TYR A 45 18.73 6.84 -5.17
CA TYR A 45 20.00 7.03 -4.44
C TYR A 45 20.03 8.28 -3.55
N LEU A 46 19.24 9.30 -3.86
CA LEU A 46 19.17 10.56 -3.10
C LEU A 46 18.16 10.49 -1.95
N ILE A 47 17.21 9.55 -2.02
CA ILE A 47 16.09 9.47 -1.09
C ILE A 47 16.38 8.39 -0.04
N ARG A 48 16.27 8.76 1.24
CA ARG A 48 16.48 7.87 2.39
C ARG A 48 15.20 7.77 3.21
N LEU A 49 14.72 6.55 3.41
CA LEU A 49 13.41 6.25 4.00
C LEU A 49 13.56 5.30 5.20
N LYS A 50 12.77 5.52 6.26
CA LYS A 50 12.63 4.56 7.38
C LYS A 50 11.33 3.78 7.26
N PRO A 51 11.35 2.43 7.33
CA PRO A 51 10.12 1.65 7.29
C PRO A 51 9.30 1.94 8.53
N ARG A 52 7.99 2.06 8.38
CA ARG A 52 7.02 2.14 9.48
C ARG A 52 5.92 1.13 9.23
N LEU A 53 5.32 0.66 10.31
CA LEU A 53 4.05 -0.05 10.31
C LEU A 53 3.05 0.82 11.03
N MET A 54 1.88 0.96 10.43
CA MET A 54 0.78 1.82 10.83
C MET A 54 -0.45 0.96 11.12
N LEU A 55 -1.20 1.36 12.14
CA LEU A 55 -2.51 0.82 12.45
C LEU A 55 -3.40 1.97 12.90
N ASP A 56 -4.50 2.20 12.18
CA ASP A 56 -5.50 3.24 12.49
C ASP A 56 -4.86 4.62 12.73
N GLY A 57 -3.92 4.98 11.85
CA GLY A 57 -3.24 6.27 11.81
C GLY A 57 -2.05 6.37 12.77
N GLN A 58 -1.76 5.32 13.54
CA GLN A 58 -0.69 5.31 14.52
C GLN A 58 0.50 4.46 14.05
N VAL A 59 1.70 5.00 14.21
CA VAL A 59 2.95 4.24 14.01
C VAL A 59 3.06 3.20 15.12
N VAL A 60 2.90 1.92 14.79
CA VAL A 60 3.03 0.79 15.72
C VAL A 60 4.41 0.14 15.68
N ALA A 61 5.15 0.31 14.58
CA ALA A 61 6.55 -0.10 14.50
C ALA A 61 7.31 0.82 13.54
N GLN A 62 8.62 0.99 13.76
CA GLN A 62 9.47 1.80 12.88
C GLN A 62 10.91 1.28 12.87
N GLY A 63 11.53 1.31 11.70
CA GLY A 63 12.93 0.98 11.50
C GLY A 63 13.86 1.99 12.17
N THR A 64 14.93 1.48 12.76
CA THR A 64 15.95 2.30 13.43
C THR A 64 16.84 3.06 12.44
N GLN A 65 17.09 2.47 11.28
CA GLN A 65 17.94 3.01 10.22
C GLN A 65 17.14 3.42 8.98
N ALA A 66 17.61 4.48 8.31
CA ALA A 66 17.08 4.87 7.01
C ALA A 66 17.82 4.11 5.90
N VAL A 67 17.06 3.47 5.01
CA VAL A 67 17.56 2.76 3.84
C VAL A 67 17.41 3.62 2.58
N ALA A 68 18.12 3.29 1.51
CA ALA A 68 17.89 3.96 0.23
C ALA A 68 16.52 3.58 -0.32
N MET A 69 15.81 4.53 -0.91
CA MET A 69 14.61 4.21 -1.66
C MET A 69 14.97 3.27 -2.80
N GLY A 70 14.17 2.22 -3.01
CA GLY A 70 14.47 1.14 -3.94
C GLY A 70 15.30 0.00 -3.35
N SER A 71 15.75 0.09 -2.09
CA SER A 71 16.36 -1.07 -1.42
C SER A 71 15.32 -2.19 -1.25
N GLU A 72 15.70 -3.41 -1.62
CA GLU A 72 14.92 -4.62 -1.35
C GLU A 72 14.79 -4.84 0.17
N LEU A 73 13.61 -5.26 0.59
CA LEU A 73 13.29 -5.57 1.97
C LEU A 73 12.88 -7.02 2.05
N VAL A 74 13.50 -7.77 2.96
CA VAL A 74 13.12 -9.15 3.23
C VAL A 74 11.96 -9.14 4.22
N GLY A 75 10.82 -9.70 3.82
CA GLY A 75 9.67 -9.92 4.67
C GLY A 75 9.43 -11.40 4.93
N GLN A 76 8.84 -11.69 6.09
CA GLN A 76 8.19 -12.97 6.37
C GLN A 76 6.88 -12.68 7.09
N GLY A 77 5.83 -13.39 6.70
CA GLY A 77 4.54 -13.38 7.36
C GLY A 77 4.12 -14.80 7.68
N GLY A 78 3.26 -14.97 8.68
CA GLY A 78 2.87 -16.30 9.10
C GLY A 78 1.98 -16.31 10.32
N PHE A 79 1.56 -17.51 10.69
CA PHE A 79 0.69 -17.73 11.84
C PHE A 79 1.25 -18.82 12.74
N SER A 80 0.90 -18.77 14.02
CA SER A 80 1.20 -19.86 14.93
C SER A 80 0.51 -21.15 14.47
N VAL A 81 1.23 -22.26 14.57
CA VAL A 81 0.70 -23.61 14.35
C VAL A 81 -0.18 -23.99 15.54
N LEU A 82 -1.44 -24.34 15.27
CA LEU A 82 -2.41 -24.71 16.29
C LEU A 82 -2.16 -26.17 16.72
N GLY A 83 -1.97 -26.42 18.01
CA GLY A 83 -1.81 -27.77 18.57
C GLY A 83 -0.37 -28.21 18.83
N ASP A 84 0.62 -27.35 18.59
CA ASP A 84 2.01 -27.59 18.96
C ASP A 84 2.37 -26.87 20.27
N ALA A 85 2.89 -27.63 21.25
CA ALA A 85 3.38 -27.09 22.52
C ALA A 85 4.61 -26.19 22.35
N SER A 86 5.30 -26.25 21.20
CA SER A 86 6.53 -25.53 20.94
C SER A 86 6.38 -24.13 20.33
N GLN A 87 5.14 -23.65 20.14
CA GLN A 87 4.85 -22.32 19.57
C GLN A 87 5.53 -22.08 18.20
N GLN A 88 5.58 -23.11 17.35
CA GLN A 88 6.13 -22.97 15.99
C GLN A 88 5.29 -22.02 15.13
N TRP A 89 5.99 -21.26 14.30
CA TRP A 89 5.42 -20.39 13.29
C TRP A 89 5.43 -21.09 11.93
N ASP A 90 4.29 -21.05 11.26
CA ASP A 90 4.15 -21.38 9.85
C ASP A 90 4.41 -20.10 9.03
N LEU A 91 5.65 -19.95 8.56
CA LEU A 91 6.17 -18.73 7.94
C LEU A 91 6.28 -18.89 6.43
N ASN A 92 5.82 -17.86 5.71
CA ASN A 92 6.04 -17.68 4.29
C ASN A 92 6.96 -16.47 4.07
N SER A 93 7.89 -16.58 3.12
CA SER A 93 8.71 -15.46 2.70
C SER A 93 7.94 -14.53 1.77
N ASP A 94 8.01 -13.24 2.06
CA ASP A 94 7.41 -12.18 1.25
C ASP A 94 8.53 -11.42 0.54
N ALA A 95 8.71 -11.67 -0.75
CA ALA A 95 9.80 -11.13 -1.56
C ALA A 95 9.39 -9.91 -2.40
N SER A 96 8.23 -9.32 -2.13
CA SER A 96 7.62 -8.24 -2.90
C SER A 96 7.86 -6.84 -2.32
N HIS A 97 8.50 -6.72 -1.15
CA HIS A 97 8.69 -5.44 -0.47
C HIS A 97 9.93 -4.67 -0.93
N VAL A 98 9.72 -3.40 -1.28
CA VAL A 98 10.78 -2.46 -1.65
C VAL A 98 10.63 -1.16 -0.85
N ALA A 99 11.75 -0.56 -0.42
CA ALA A 99 11.73 0.73 0.26
C ALA A 99 11.15 1.83 -0.65
N GLY A 100 10.13 2.54 -0.17
CA GLY A 100 9.37 3.53 -0.96
C GLY A 100 8.07 3.00 -1.57
N GLN A 101 7.78 1.70 -1.39
CA GLN A 101 6.50 1.10 -1.70
C GLN A 101 5.48 1.41 -0.60
N ALA A 102 4.30 1.91 -0.98
CA ALA A 102 3.14 1.94 -0.08
C ALA A 102 2.47 0.56 -0.12
N THR A 103 2.25 -0.06 1.05
CA THR A 103 1.67 -1.40 1.13
C THR A 103 0.54 -1.46 2.16
N ALA A 104 -0.63 -1.92 1.72
CA ALA A 104 -1.67 -2.38 2.63
C ALA A 104 -1.42 -3.86 2.99
N ILE A 105 -1.40 -4.15 4.30
CA ILE A 105 -1.36 -5.51 4.82
C ILE A 105 -2.79 -5.87 5.22
N GLY A 106 -3.42 -6.69 4.39
CA GLY A 106 -4.75 -7.23 4.62
C GLY A 106 -4.68 -8.46 5.51
N ILE A 107 -5.49 -8.48 6.56
CA ILE A 107 -5.65 -9.64 7.45
C ILE A 107 -7.13 -10.00 7.47
N SER A 108 -7.46 -11.23 7.10
CA SER A 108 -8.78 -11.80 7.34
C SER A 108 -8.70 -12.76 8.53
N ALA A 109 -9.35 -12.43 9.63
CA ALA A 109 -9.36 -13.25 10.84
C ALA A 109 -10.38 -14.40 10.80
N GLY A 110 -10.98 -14.67 9.64
CA GLY A 110 -12.15 -15.53 9.46
C GLY A 110 -13.29 -14.84 8.68
N GLY A 111 -13.00 -13.72 8.02
CA GLY A 111 -14.01 -12.92 7.37
C GLY A 111 -13.63 -11.44 7.26
N ILE A 112 -13.98 -10.79 6.15
CA ILE A 112 -14.19 -9.34 6.13
C ILE A 112 -15.68 -9.07 6.33
N SER A 113 -16.04 -8.35 7.40
CA SER A 113 -17.44 -8.05 7.70
C SER A 113 -17.98 -6.90 6.84
N ALA A 114 -19.30 -6.91 6.60
CA ALA A 114 -19.98 -5.81 5.91
C ALA A 114 -19.72 -4.46 6.60
N ARG A 115 -19.74 -4.42 7.93
CA ARG A 115 -19.45 -3.21 8.71
C ARG A 115 -18.04 -2.67 8.45
N GLN A 116 -17.04 -3.54 8.30
CA GLN A 116 -15.67 -3.11 7.97
C GLN A 116 -15.62 -2.50 6.57
N LEU A 117 -16.30 -3.11 5.59
CA LEU A 117 -16.38 -2.58 4.23
C LEU A 117 -17.14 -1.24 4.18
N ASP A 118 -18.26 -1.12 4.90
CA ASP A 118 -19.05 0.11 4.98
C ASP A 118 -18.23 1.25 5.61
N ALA A 119 -17.54 0.98 6.73
CA ALA A 119 -16.67 1.97 7.36
C ALA A 119 -15.53 2.42 6.43
N LEU A 120 -14.92 1.49 5.70
CA LEU A 120 -13.87 1.83 4.73
C LEU A 120 -14.41 2.65 3.55
N LYS A 121 -15.61 2.30 3.06
CA LYS A 121 -16.30 3.05 2.02
C LYS A 121 -16.59 4.48 2.47
N ASP A 122 -17.12 4.66 3.68
CA ASP A 122 -17.40 5.99 4.23
C ASP A 122 -16.13 6.85 4.31
N ARG A 123 -14.98 6.26 4.73
CA ARG A 123 -13.70 6.97 4.75
C ARG A 123 -13.23 7.38 3.35
N LEU A 124 -13.37 6.50 2.36
CA LEU A 124 -13.04 6.80 0.96
C LEU A 124 -13.95 7.89 0.37
N GLU A 125 -15.24 7.87 0.68
CA GLU A 125 -16.19 8.89 0.24
C GLU A 125 -15.91 10.26 0.88
N GLN A 126 -15.55 10.27 2.17
CA GLN A 126 -15.09 11.50 2.85
C GLN A 126 -13.82 12.04 2.23
N ALA A 127 -12.81 11.19 1.98
CA ALA A 127 -11.57 11.59 1.33
C ALA A 127 -11.83 12.15 -0.08
N ARG A 128 -12.71 11.50 -0.86
CA ARG A 128 -13.17 12.01 -2.16
C ARG A 128 -13.81 13.38 -2.05
N GLY A 129 -14.71 13.58 -1.09
CA GLY A 129 -15.38 14.86 -0.87
C GLY A 129 -14.41 16.00 -0.56
N LEU A 130 -13.41 15.74 0.29
CA LEU A 130 -12.34 16.70 0.60
C LEU A 130 -11.51 17.05 -0.65
N LEU A 131 -11.09 16.05 -1.42
CA LEU A 131 -10.33 16.26 -2.66
C LEU A 131 -11.12 17.04 -3.71
N GLN A 132 -12.42 16.77 -3.84
CA GLN A 132 -13.31 17.51 -4.77
C GLN A 132 -13.52 18.96 -4.35
N ALA A 133 -13.48 19.24 -3.04
CA ALA A 133 -13.51 20.58 -2.49
C ALA A 133 -12.15 21.30 -2.55
N GLY A 134 -11.09 20.64 -3.05
CA GLY A 134 -9.73 21.17 -3.04
C GLY A 134 -9.11 21.25 -1.64
N SER A 135 -9.72 20.60 -0.64
CA SER A 135 -9.22 20.57 0.73
C SER A 135 -8.32 19.34 0.95
N VAL A 136 -7.16 19.59 1.56
CA VAL A 136 -6.25 18.55 2.05
C VAL A 136 -6.27 18.45 3.58
N GLU A 137 -7.14 19.22 4.23
CA GLU A 137 -7.24 19.23 5.69
C GLU A 137 -7.77 17.88 6.19
N GLY A 138 -7.00 17.24 7.08
CA GLY A 138 -7.34 15.92 7.61
C GLY A 138 -7.11 14.74 6.66
N LEU A 139 -6.52 14.96 5.47
CA LEU A 139 -6.01 13.89 4.61
C LEU A 139 -4.62 13.47 5.11
N THR A 140 -4.48 12.21 5.48
CA THR A 140 -3.20 11.58 5.84
C THR A 140 -2.75 10.61 4.75
N GLY A 141 -1.48 10.18 4.79
CA GLY A 141 -0.98 9.10 3.92
C GLY A 141 -1.88 7.86 4.01
N GLU A 142 -2.29 7.49 5.21
CA GLU A 142 -3.22 6.41 5.47
C GLU A 142 -4.61 6.63 4.84
N ARG A 143 -5.25 7.79 5.03
CA ARG A 143 -6.60 8.06 4.50
C ARG A 143 -6.66 8.16 2.99
N LEU A 144 -5.54 8.51 2.34
CA LEU A 144 -5.47 8.64 0.90
C LEU A 144 -4.96 7.36 0.23
N SER A 145 -3.78 6.88 0.65
CA SER A 145 -3.13 5.72 0.05
C SER A 145 -3.48 4.41 0.76
N GLY A 146 -3.50 4.44 2.08
CA GLY A 146 -3.78 3.27 2.91
C GLY A 146 -5.18 2.71 2.70
N ASP A 147 -6.21 3.55 2.80
CA ASP A 147 -7.61 3.14 2.64
C ASP A 147 -7.89 2.65 1.21
N LEU A 148 -7.31 3.30 0.20
CA LEU A 148 -7.46 2.89 -1.19
C LEU A 148 -6.87 1.50 -1.43
N LEU A 149 -5.64 1.26 -0.96
CA LEU A 149 -4.99 -0.05 -1.08
C LEU A 149 -5.69 -1.12 -0.23
N THR A 150 -6.17 -0.74 0.96
CA THR A 150 -6.93 -1.62 1.87
C THR A 150 -8.23 -2.08 1.22
N ALA A 151 -8.92 -1.20 0.48
CA ALA A 151 -10.17 -1.54 -0.18
C ALA A 151 -10.00 -2.65 -1.21
N VAL A 152 -8.88 -2.67 -1.93
CA VAL A 152 -8.58 -3.72 -2.92
C VAL A 152 -8.33 -5.05 -2.25
N ILE A 153 -7.42 -5.12 -1.26
CA ILE A 153 -7.10 -6.39 -0.59
C ILE A 153 -8.27 -6.94 0.22
N TRP A 154 -9.07 -6.09 0.85
CA TRP A 154 -10.29 -6.52 1.54
C TRP A 154 -11.38 -6.97 0.57
N SER A 155 -11.51 -6.33 -0.59
CA SER A 155 -12.42 -6.80 -1.64
C SER A 155 -12.02 -8.18 -2.17
N TRP A 156 -10.71 -8.45 -2.27
CA TRP A 156 -10.21 -9.77 -2.62
C TRP A 156 -10.59 -10.82 -1.58
N PHE A 157 -10.36 -10.57 -0.29
CA PHE A 157 -10.76 -11.49 0.78
C PHE A 157 -12.28 -11.72 0.79
N ALA A 158 -13.07 -10.64 0.72
CA ALA A 158 -14.52 -10.73 0.71
C ALA A 158 -15.06 -11.53 -0.50
N ALA A 159 -14.46 -11.35 -1.68
CA ALA A 159 -14.82 -12.10 -2.88
C ALA A 159 -14.48 -13.59 -2.74
N THR A 160 -13.29 -13.92 -2.24
CA THR A 160 -12.86 -15.31 -1.98
C THR A 160 -13.81 -15.99 -0.99
N GLU A 161 -14.13 -15.33 0.13
CA GLU A 161 -15.01 -15.87 1.16
C GLU A 161 -16.44 -16.06 0.68
N SER A 162 -16.97 -15.09 -0.07
CA SER A 162 -18.30 -15.18 -0.69
C SER A 162 -18.38 -16.37 -1.65
N HIS A 163 -17.37 -16.52 -2.52
CA HIS A 163 -17.28 -17.66 -3.42
C HIS A 163 -17.23 -18.98 -2.67
N SER A 164 -16.36 -19.11 -1.66
CA SER A 164 -16.27 -20.30 -0.79
C SER A 164 -17.62 -20.65 -0.16
N ARG A 165 -18.34 -19.67 0.39
CA ARG A 165 -19.66 -19.89 1.01
C ARG A 165 -20.70 -20.44 0.05
N LEU A 166 -20.65 -20.02 -1.22
CA LEU A 166 -21.55 -20.47 -2.27
C LEU A 166 -21.13 -21.84 -2.83
N SER A 167 -19.83 -22.01 -3.14
CA SER A 167 -19.31 -23.20 -3.82
C SER A 167 -19.22 -24.42 -2.90
N GLN A 168 -19.00 -24.24 -1.59
CA GLN A 168 -18.85 -25.36 -0.64
C GLN A 168 -20.07 -26.29 -0.65
N ARG A 169 -21.30 -25.77 -0.78
CA ARG A 169 -22.52 -26.58 -0.76
C ARG A 169 -22.61 -27.46 -2.01
N ALA A 170 -22.37 -26.86 -3.17
CA ALA A 170 -22.38 -27.57 -4.45
C ALA A 170 -21.25 -28.61 -4.54
N ALA A 171 -20.10 -28.33 -3.91
CA ALA A 171 -18.96 -29.24 -3.87
C ALA A 171 -19.05 -30.33 -2.78
N GLY A 172 -20.13 -30.38 -1.99
CA GLY A 172 -20.26 -31.35 -0.90
C GLY A 172 -19.27 -31.13 0.25
N MET A 173 -18.84 -29.89 0.47
CA MET A 173 -17.84 -29.51 1.46
C MET A 173 -18.45 -28.83 2.69
N VAL A 174 -17.72 -28.89 3.80
CA VAL A 174 -17.85 -27.96 4.93
C VAL A 174 -16.56 -27.15 4.96
N GLU A 175 -16.69 -25.83 4.96
CA GLU A 175 -15.55 -24.91 5.05
C GLU A 175 -15.80 -23.81 6.08
N ASN A 176 -14.78 -23.51 6.87
CA ASN A 176 -14.66 -22.29 7.66
C ASN A 176 -13.36 -21.56 7.30
N PRO A 177 -13.41 -20.25 7.01
CA PRO A 177 -12.20 -19.47 6.77
C PRO A 177 -11.34 -19.42 8.03
N GLY A 178 -10.03 -19.51 7.86
CA GLY A 178 -9.03 -19.33 8.91
C GLY A 178 -8.32 -17.98 8.81
N LEU A 179 -7.36 -17.76 9.72
CA LEU A 179 -6.50 -16.58 9.68
C LEU A 179 -5.71 -16.57 8.35
N SER A 180 -5.87 -15.49 7.59
CA SER A 180 -5.21 -15.34 6.29
C SER A 180 -4.66 -13.92 6.15
N TYR A 181 -3.55 -13.76 5.42
CA TYR A 181 -2.97 -12.46 5.14
C TYR A 181 -2.54 -12.33 3.69
N GLY A 182 -2.54 -11.10 3.21
CA GLY A 182 -2.09 -10.73 1.88
C GLY A 182 -1.66 -9.28 1.84
N LEU A 183 -0.93 -8.93 0.80
CA LEU A 183 -0.31 -7.65 0.59
C LEU A 183 -0.87 -7.02 -0.68
N PHE A 184 -1.09 -5.71 -0.64
CA PHE A 184 -1.39 -4.95 -1.83
C PHE A 184 -0.51 -3.72 -1.91
N HIS A 185 0.22 -3.60 -3.01
CA HIS A 185 1.31 -2.65 -3.19
C HIS A 185 0.96 -1.61 -4.25
N ALA A 186 1.28 -0.35 -3.97
CA ALA A 186 1.62 0.62 -5.00
C ALA A 186 3.11 0.48 -5.29
N VAL A 187 3.44 -0.24 -6.37
CA VAL A 187 4.76 -0.85 -6.56
C VAL A 187 5.86 0.18 -6.75
N ALA A 188 6.98 -0.01 -6.05
CA ALA A 188 8.21 0.74 -6.27
C ALA A 188 9.27 -0.20 -6.88
N GLN A 189 9.64 0.04 -8.13
CA GLN A 189 10.58 -0.81 -8.87
C GLN A 189 11.95 -0.13 -9.02
N PRO A 190 13.00 -0.62 -8.35
CA PRO A 190 14.33 -0.04 -8.43
C PRO A 190 15.02 -0.37 -9.76
N VAL A 191 15.68 0.62 -10.34
CA VAL A 191 16.56 0.46 -11.51
C VAL A 191 18.00 0.63 -11.04
N TYR A 192 18.78 -0.43 -11.21
CA TYR A 192 20.18 -0.49 -10.76
C TYR A 192 21.15 -0.15 -11.86
N SER A 193 22.30 0.40 -11.47
CA SER A 193 23.45 0.59 -12.33
C SER A 193 24.72 0.32 -11.52
N TRP A 194 25.49 -0.69 -11.93
CA TRP A 194 26.66 -1.21 -11.19
C TRP A 194 26.36 -1.54 -9.71
N GLY A 195 25.20 -2.14 -9.43
CA GLY A 195 24.79 -2.54 -8.08
C GLY A 195 24.25 -1.42 -7.18
N VAL A 196 24.10 -0.20 -7.70
CA VAL A 196 23.53 0.94 -6.97
C VAL A 196 22.19 1.35 -7.57
N VAL A 197 21.18 1.58 -6.72
CA VAL A 197 19.87 2.10 -7.15
C VAL A 197 20.05 3.49 -7.76
N ARG A 198 19.67 3.71 -9.02
CA ARG A 198 19.75 5.02 -9.70
C ARG A 198 18.43 5.75 -9.71
N ARG A 199 17.37 5.03 -10.02
CA ARG A 199 16.00 5.57 -9.99
C ARG A 199 15.05 4.49 -9.51
N VAL A 200 13.89 4.92 -9.06
CA VAL A 200 12.78 4.05 -8.68
C VAL A 200 11.60 4.44 -9.54
N GLU A 201 11.09 3.47 -10.28
CA GLU A 201 9.92 3.58 -11.15
C GLU A 201 8.68 3.09 -10.39
N PHE A 202 7.51 3.53 -10.84
CA PHE A 202 6.23 3.15 -10.24
C PHE A 202 5.36 2.54 -11.32
N PRO A 203 5.55 1.26 -11.63
CA PRO A 203 4.96 0.67 -12.81
C PRO A 203 3.47 0.38 -12.63
N GLY A 204 2.96 0.28 -11.40
CA GLY A 204 1.55 0.05 -11.16
C GLY A 204 1.27 -0.54 -9.79
N VAL A 205 0.34 -1.48 -9.72
CA VAL A 205 -0.07 -2.12 -8.47
C VAL A 205 0.13 -3.63 -8.53
N ASN A 206 0.39 -4.23 -7.36
CA ASN A 206 0.59 -5.67 -7.22
C ASN A 206 -0.17 -6.19 -6.00
N ILE A 207 -0.93 -7.26 -6.18
CA ILE A 207 -1.47 -8.07 -5.09
C ILE A 207 -0.60 -9.29 -4.89
N ASP A 208 -0.31 -9.63 -3.65
CA ASP A 208 0.54 -10.76 -3.27
C ASP A 208 -0.07 -11.45 -2.05
N ILE A 209 -0.62 -12.66 -2.24
CA ILE A 209 -1.30 -13.39 -1.18
C ILE A 209 -0.27 -14.28 -0.48
N GLY A 210 0.19 -13.80 0.68
CA GLY A 210 1.23 -14.46 1.44
C GLY A 210 0.79 -15.80 2.04
N HIS A 211 -0.36 -15.86 2.73
CA HIS A 211 -0.81 -17.09 3.38
C HIS A 211 -2.33 -17.16 3.53
N MET A 212 -2.91 -18.26 3.05
CA MET A 212 -4.35 -18.56 3.16
C MET A 212 -4.55 -19.78 4.05
N ARG A 213 -5.33 -19.62 5.13
CA ARG A 213 -5.78 -20.75 5.96
C ARG A 213 -7.28 -20.94 5.83
N ASN A 214 -7.69 -22.19 5.76
CA ASN A 214 -9.08 -22.59 5.89
C ASN A 214 -9.17 -23.95 6.57
N LEU A 215 -10.30 -24.19 7.21
CA LEU A 215 -10.68 -25.49 7.75
C LEU A 215 -11.76 -26.04 6.84
N ALA A 216 -11.39 -26.95 5.94
CA ALA A 216 -12.32 -27.54 4.99
C ALA A 216 -12.20 -29.07 4.97
N TRP A 217 -13.34 -29.75 4.81
CA TRP A 217 -13.38 -31.19 4.61
C TRP A 217 -14.64 -31.61 3.84
N SER A 218 -14.58 -32.76 3.16
CA SER A 218 -15.72 -33.35 2.46
C SER A 218 -16.76 -33.86 3.46
N ARG A 219 -18.03 -33.57 3.20
CA ARG A 219 -19.18 -34.08 3.99
C ARG A 219 -19.31 -35.59 3.92
N SER A 220 -18.83 -36.20 2.84
CA SER A 220 -18.78 -37.67 2.68
C SER A 220 -17.46 -38.27 3.15
N ASN A 221 -16.61 -37.49 3.82
CA ASN A 221 -15.28 -37.91 4.27
C ASN A 221 -14.39 -38.41 3.12
N ASP A 222 -14.53 -37.81 1.94
CA ASP A 222 -13.75 -38.16 0.74
C ASP A 222 -12.57 -37.20 0.57
N LYS A 223 -11.34 -37.73 0.68
CA LYS A 223 -10.11 -36.97 0.50
C LYS A 223 -9.95 -36.46 -0.93
N ALA A 224 -10.34 -37.22 -1.95
CA ALA A 224 -10.20 -36.81 -3.35
C ALA A 224 -11.08 -35.60 -3.67
N GLN A 225 -12.30 -35.57 -3.10
CA GLN A 225 -13.17 -34.39 -3.18
C GLN A 225 -12.54 -33.16 -2.51
N TRP A 226 -11.94 -33.33 -1.33
CA TRP A 226 -11.26 -32.23 -0.64
C TRP A 226 -10.06 -31.69 -1.44
N VAL A 227 -9.23 -32.57 -2.00
CA VAL A 227 -8.11 -32.17 -2.88
C VAL A 227 -8.60 -31.42 -4.12
N ALA A 228 -9.65 -31.93 -4.78
CA ALA A 228 -10.25 -31.27 -5.94
C ALA A 228 -10.83 -29.89 -5.59
N TYR A 229 -11.47 -29.78 -4.42
CA TYR A 229 -12.01 -28.53 -3.91
C TYR A 229 -10.90 -27.49 -3.65
N ASN A 230 -9.79 -27.89 -3.03
CA ASN A 230 -8.66 -27.00 -2.79
C ASN A 230 -8.03 -26.48 -4.09
N ARG A 231 -7.86 -27.35 -5.08
CA ARG A 231 -7.37 -26.95 -6.42
C ARG A 231 -8.30 -25.95 -7.10
N MET A 232 -9.61 -26.20 -7.06
CA MET A 232 -10.63 -25.28 -7.61
C MET A 232 -10.57 -23.91 -6.93
N ARG A 233 -10.47 -23.89 -5.59
CA ARG A 233 -10.36 -22.65 -4.83
C ARG A 233 -9.09 -21.88 -5.15
N GLY A 234 -7.95 -22.57 -5.22
CA GLY A 234 -6.67 -21.95 -5.59
C GLY A 234 -6.75 -21.26 -6.95
N GLN A 235 -7.33 -21.93 -7.96
CA GLN A 235 -7.53 -21.35 -9.28
C GLN A 235 -8.43 -20.11 -9.24
N TYR A 236 -9.52 -20.16 -8.49
CA TYR A 236 -10.44 -19.03 -8.34
C TYR A 236 -9.78 -17.85 -7.61
N MET A 237 -9.06 -18.11 -6.52
CA MET A 237 -8.30 -17.11 -5.76
C MET A 237 -7.26 -16.42 -6.66
N SER A 238 -6.54 -17.19 -7.48
CA SER A 238 -5.60 -16.60 -8.43
C SER A 238 -6.30 -15.77 -9.52
N ALA A 239 -7.49 -16.18 -9.96
CA ALA A 239 -8.27 -15.36 -10.89
C ALA A 239 -8.69 -14.01 -10.26
N LEU A 240 -9.00 -13.99 -8.97
CA LEU A 240 -9.31 -12.74 -8.27
C LEU A 240 -8.10 -11.79 -8.18
N GLU A 241 -6.86 -12.30 -8.18
CA GLU A 241 -5.65 -11.49 -8.08
C GLU A 241 -5.48 -10.52 -9.26
N HIS A 242 -6.01 -10.84 -10.44
CA HIS A 242 -6.09 -9.87 -11.53
C HIS A 242 -7.46 -9.19 -11.61
N ALA A 243 -8.55 -9.92 -11.37
CA ALA A 243 -9.89 -9.41 -11.60
C ALA A 243 -10.30 -8.32 -10.60
N VAL A 244 -9.86 -8.40 -9.34
CA VAL A 244 -10.21 -7.39 -8.32
C VAL A 244 -9.52 -6.05 -8.60
N PRO A 245 -8.19 -5.98 -8.84
CA PRO A 245 -7.56 -4.74 -9.27
C PRO A 245 -8.14 -4.19 -10.58
N GLU A 246 -8.39 -5.03 -11.60
CA GLU A 246 -9.02 -4.58 -12.85
C GLU A 246 -10.37 -3.90 -12.61
N ARG A 247 -11.25 -4.52 -11.82
CA ARG A 247 -12.58 -3.95 -11.52
C ARG A 247 -12.51 -2.68 -10.69
N PHE A 248 -11.50 -2.58 -9.82
CA PHE A 248 -11.36 -1.45 -8.92
C PHE A 248 -10.78 -0.21 -9.61
N PHE A 249 -9.78 -0.41 -10.48
CA PHE A 249 -9.02 0.69 -11.08
C PHE A 249 -9.40 1.03 -12.52
N ASN A 250 -9.99 0.11 -13.27
CA ASN A 250 -10.46 0.44 -14.62
C ASN A 250 -11.77 1.22 -14.55
N ASP A 251 -11.89 2.22 -15.41
CA ASP A 251 -13.09 3.06 -15.54
C ASP A 251 -13.85 2.65 -16.82
N PRO A 252 -15.00 1.97 -16.71
CA PRO A 252 -15.79 1.57 -17.86
C PRO A 252 -16.31 2.74 -18.71
N ALA A 253 -16.28 3.97 -18.20
CA ALA A 253 -16.59 5.17 -18.98
C ALA A 253 -15.45 5.60 -19.91
N LYS A 254 -14.22 5.08 -19.71
CA LYS A 254 -13.01 5.45 -20.46
C LYS A 254 -12.40 4.30 -21.25
N CYS A 255 -12.72 3.06 -20.92
CA CYS A 255 -12.21 1.89 -21.61
C CYS A 255 -13.20 0.71 -21.54
N ASN A 256 -13.02 -0.24 -22.46
CA ASN A 256 -13.79 -1.47 -22.51
C ASN A 256 -13.10 -2.57 -21.69
N LEU A 257 -13.77 -3.05 -20.64
CA LEU A 257 -13.27 -4.19 -19.87
C LEU A 257 -13.09 -5.41 -20.78
N ALA A 258 -12.02 -6.18 -20.53
CA ALA A 258 -11.75 -7.41 -21.26
C ALA A 258 -12.95 -8.37 -21.15
N GLY A 259 -13.44 -8.85 -22.30
CA GLY A 259 -14.61 -9.75 -22.35
C GLY A 259 -15.95 -9.07 -22.04
N SER A 260 -16.04 -7.74 -22.09
CA SER A 260 -17.32 -7.03 -21.96
C SER A 260 -18.32 -7.54 -23.00
N ALA A 261 -19.52 -7.93 -22.56
CA ALA A 261 -20.60 -8.36 -23.44
C ALA A 261 -21.11 -7.24 -24.35
N ASN A 262 -20.98 -5.98 -23.90
CA ASN A 262 -21.44 -4.80 -24.62
C ASN A 262 -20.31 -3.74 -24.63
N PRO A 263 -19.28 -3.90 -25.49
CA PRO A 263 -18.23 -2.91 -25.60
C PRO A 263 -18.78 -1.61 -26.20
N VAL A 264 -18.39 -0.46 -25.63
CA VAL A 264 -18.72 0.86 -26.14
C VAL A 264 -17.81 1.18 -27.32
N ALA A 265 -18.40 1.39 -28.49
CA ALA A 265 -17.66 1.72 -29.70
C ALA A 265 -16.83 3.00 -29.51
N GLY A 266 -15.56 2.96 -29.94
CA GLY A 266 -14.64 4.11 -29.86
C GLY A 266 -13.84 4.21 -28.56
N LEU A 267 -14.14 3.42 -27.52
CA LEU A 267 -13.29 3.31 -26.33
C LEU A 267 -12.20 2.24 -26.52
N PRO A 268 -10.95 2.48 -26.06
CA PRO A 268 -9.88 1.49 -26.09
C PRO A 268 -10.17 0.34 -25.12
N GLU A 269 -9.45 -0.78 -25.25
CA GLU A 269 -9.48 -1.83 -24.23
C GLU A 269 -8.88 -1.32 -22.91
N CYS A 270 -9.49 -1.74 -21.80
CA CYS A 270 -8.93 -1.46 -20.49
C CYS A 270 -7.63 -2.24 -20.29
N PRO A 271 -6.69 -1.69 -19.51
CA PRO A 271 -5.58 -2.45 -18.98
C PRO A 271 -6.02 -3.76 -18.34
N GLN A 272 -5.26 -4.81 -18.63
CA GLN A 272 -5.53 -6.14 -18.11
C GLN A 272 -4.49 -6.46 -17.04
N GLY A 273 -4.96 -6.96 -15.92
CA GLY A 273 -4.14 -7.50 -14.87
C GLY A 273 -3.66 -8.90 -15.25
N ILE A 274 -2.51 -9.29 -14.71
CA ILE A 274 -1.97 -10.64 -14.82
C ILE A 274 -2.09 -11.36 -13.49
N SER A 275 -2.33 -12.66 -13.53
CA SER A 275 -2.25 -13.63 -12.42
C SER A 275 -1.70 -14.94 -13.00
N ALA A 276 -1.34 -15.92 -12.17
CA ALA A 276 -0.84 -17.20 -12.68
C ALA A 276 -1.84 -17.88 -13.63
N VAL A 277 -3.12 -17.95 -13.25
CA VAL A 277 -4.16 -18.58 -14.08
C VAL A 277 -4.44 -17.79 -15.36
N ARG A 278 -4.39 -16.45 -15.31
CA ARG A 278 -4.56 -15.63 -16.52
C ARG A 278 -3.37 -15.78 -17.47
N ALA A 279 -2.16 -15.83 -16.95
CA ALA A 279 -0.96 -16.02 -17.76
C ALA A 279 -0.95 -17.41 -18.44
N LEU A 280 -1.34 -18.47 -17.73
CA LEU A 280 -1.54 -19.80 -18.33
C LEU A 280 -2.60 -19.76 -19.43
N GLY A 281 -3.73 -19.09 -19.20
CA GLY A 281 -4.80 -18.93 -20.19
C GLY A 281 -4.36 -18.17 -21.43
N LEU A 282 -3.65 -17.05 -21.26
CA LEU A 282 -3.11 -16.24 -22.37
C LEU A 282 -2.05 -17.02 -23.17
N ALA A 283 -1.15 -17.74 -22.49
CA ALA A 283 -0.17 -18.58 -23.16
C ALA A 283 -0.84 -19.66 -24.01
N ALA A 284 -1.87 -20.32 -23.47
CA ALA A 284 -2.66 -21.31 -24.22
C ALA A 284 -3.36 -20.68 -25.44
N GLN A 285 -3.91 -19.48 -25.31
CA GLN A 285 -4.51 -18.73 -26.43
C GLN A 285 -3.48 -18.35 -27.51
N GLN A 286 -2.22 -18.10 -27.11
CA GLN A 286 -1.10 -17.84 -28.02
C GLN A 286 -0.56 -19.12 -28.67
N GLY A 287 -1.17 -20.29 -28.40
CA GLY A 287 -0.75 -21.57 -28.94
C GLY A 287 0.49 -22.16 -28.25
N GLN A 288 0.92 -21.59 -27.12
CA GLN A 288 2.05 -22.13 -26.37
C GLN A 288 1.71 -23.47 -25.74
N LYS A 289 2.72 -24.34 -25.65
CA LYS A 289 2.59 -25.56 -24.86
C LYS A 289 2.51 -25.23 -23.37
N ILE A 290 1.51 -25.82 -22.70
CA ILE A 290 1.39 -25.81 -21.24
C ILE A 290 1.91 -27.14 -20.70
N TYR A 291 2.91 -27.09 -19.83
CA TYR A 291 3.49 -28.25 -19.16
C TYR A 291 2.84 -28.43 -17.80
N THR A 292 2.34 -29.64 -17.51
CA THR A 292 2.07 -30.10 -16.15
C THR A 292 3.10 -31.16 -15.82
N ILE A 293 3.98 -30.83 -14.87
CA ILE A 293 5.13 -31.63 -14.48
C ILE A 293 4.82 -32.18 -13.09
N THR A 294 4.32 -33.40 -13.04
CA THR A 294 4.12 -34.14 -11.78
C THR A 294 5.47 -34.71 -11.30
N PRO A 295 5.57 -35.17 -10.04
CA PRO A 295 6.77 -35.85 -9.54
C PRO A 295 7.17 -37.05 -10.42
N GLN A 296 6.19 -37.76 -10.98
CA GLN A 296 6.44 -38.87 -11.91
C GLN A 296 7.04 -38.39 -13.24
N VAL A 297 6.54 -37.29 -13.81
CA VAL A 297 7.13 -36.71 -15.03
C VAL A 297 8.56 -36.25 -14.75
N TYR A 298 8.78 -35.59 -13.61
CA TYR A 298 10.08 -35.07 -13.23
C TYR A 298 11.11 -36.20 -13.00
N ALA A 299 10.72 -37.30 -12.34
CA ALA A 299 11.57 -38.48 -12.16
C ALA A 299 12.00 -39.11 -13.49
N ASN A 300 11.12 -39.12 -14.49
CA ASN A 300 11.41 -39.66 -15.82
C ASN A 300 12.20 -38.69 -16.71
N GLN A 301 12.11 -37.38 -16.45
CA GLN A 301 12.73 -36.32 -17.23
C GLN A 301 13.38 -35.26 -16.31
N PRO A 302 14.45 -35.60 -15.57
CA PRO A 302 15.02 -34.72 -14.54
C PRO A 302 15.57 -33.39 -15.09
N ASN A 303 15.85 -33.34 -16.39
CA ASN A 303 16.35 -32.13 -17.07
C ASN A 303 15.24 -31.27 -17.69
N ILE A 304 13.95 -31.58 -17.51
CA ILE A 304 12.82 -30.90 -18.17
C ILE A 304 12.83 -29.38 -17.97
N VAL A 305 13.25 -28.89 -16.80
CA VAL A 305 13.35 -27.45 -16.51
C VAL A 305 14.40 -26.76 -17.40
N ASN A 306 15.49 -27.45 -17.72
CA ASN A 306 16.57 -26.89 -18.53
C ASN A 306 16.41 -27.16 -20.03
N THR A 307 15.48 -28.03 -20.43
CA THR A 307 15.21 -28.34 -21.84
C THR A 307 13.93 -27.69 -22.34
N ALA A 308 12.82 -27.86 -21.62
CA ALA A 308 11.50 -27.40 -22.04
C ALA A 308 11.19 -25.96 -21.59
N LEU A 309 11.81 -25.50 -20.51
CA LEU A 309 11.50 -24.21 -19.87
C LEU A 309 12.64 -23.19 -20.04
N VAL A 310 13.56 -23.42 -20.98
CA VAL A 310 14.79 -22.64 -21.17
C VAL A 310 14.55 -21.15 -21.47
N ALA A 311 13.39 -20.82 -22.06
CA ALA A 311 13.02 -19.45 -22.38
C ALA A 311 12.71 -18.59 -21.14
N HIS A 312 12.40 -19.23 -20.00
CA HIS A 312 12.13 -18.54 -18.75
C HIS A 312 13.41 -18.06 -18.06
N SER A 313 13.27 -16.99 -17.26
CA SER A 313 14.40 -16.44 -16.53
C SER A 313 15.03 -17.48 -15.58
N PRO A 314 16.32 -17.32 -15.25
CA PRO A 314 16.99 -18.20 -14.28
C PRO A 314 16.26 -18.26 -12.94
N GLY A 315 15.68 -17.15 -12.48
CA GLY A 315 14.91 -17.08 -11.24
C GLY A 315 13.63 -17.93 -11.29
N THR A 316 12.86 -17.82 -12.37
CA THR A 316 11.66 -18.65 -12.57
C THR A 316 12.03 -20.13 -12.63
N ARG A 317 13.05 -20.49 -13.42
CA ARG A 317 13.52 -21.88 -13.52
C ARG A 317 14.00 -22.44 -12.19
N ALA A 318 14.72 -21.65 -11.39
CA ALA A 318 15.18 -22.08 -10.06
C ALA A 318 14.00 -22.36 -9.10
N LYS A 319 12.95 -21.52 -9.12
CA LYS A 319 11.74 -21.74 -8.31
C LYS A 319 10.99 -23.00 -8.74
N VAL A 320 10.80 -23.20 -10.04
CA VAL A 320 10.17 -24.40 -10.60
C VAL A 320 10.97 -25.65 -10.24
N GLN A 321 12.29 -25.60 -10.40
CA GLN A 321 13.19 -26.69 -10.07
C GLN A 321 13.10 -27.08 -8.59
N ALA A 322 13.20 -26.11 -7.69
CA ALA A 322 13.09 -26.35 -6.23
C ALA A 322 11.74 -26.98 -5.84
N ALA A 323 10.63 -26.52 -6.44
CA ALA A 323 9.32 -27.10 -6.19
C ALA A 323 9.22 -28.57 -6.65
N LEU A 324 9.79 -28.89 -7.82
CA LEU A 324 9.82 -30.26 -8.35
C LEU A 324 10.72 -31.17 -7.50
N ASP A 325 11.85 -30.66 -7.02
CA ASP A 325 12.76 -31.39 -6.12
C ASP A 325 12.11 -31.69 -4.76
N GLU A 326 11.19 -30.83 -4.30
CA GLU A 326 10.34 -31.06 -3.12
C GLU A 326 9.17 -32.03 -3.38
N GLY A 327 9.05 -32.57 -4.59
CA GLY A 327 7.98 -33.51 -4.97
C GLY A 327 6.62 -32.85 -5.19
N LYS A 328 6.59 -31.56 -5.54
CA LYS A 328 5.35 -30.84 -5.88
C LYS A 328 5.07 -30.93 -7.39
N GLU A 329 3.81 -30.80 -7.77
CA GLU A 329 3.35 -30.69 -9.16
C GLU A 329 3.49 -29.24 -9.64
N VAL A 330 4.08 -29.01 -10.81
CA VAL A 330 4.18 -27.67 -11.41
C VAL A 330 3.42 -27.59 -12.73
N THR A 331 2.58 -26.57 -12.89
CA THR A 331 1.99 -26.21 -14.19
C THR A 331 2.53 -24.87 -14.67
N ILE A 332 3.14 -24.83 -15.85
CA ILE A 332 3.80 -23.65 -16.43
C ILE A 332 3.74 -23.68 -17.96
N HIS A 333 3.70 -22.51 -18.60
CA HIS A 333 3.77 -22.39 -20.06
C HIS A 333 5.21 -22.42 -20.59
N GLU A 334 5.42 -22.62 -21.89
CA GLU A 334 6.76 -22.88 -22.45
C GLU A 334 7.68 -21.65 -22.52
N ALA A 335 7.13 -20.44 -22.68
CA ALA A 335 7.88 -19.20 -22.82
C ALA A 335 7.15 -17.97 -22.24
N PRO A 336 7.87 -16.94 -21.77
CA PRO A 336 7.26 -15.73 -21.22
C PRO A 336 6.20 -15.11 -22.16
N ILE A 337 5.09 -14.67 -21.59
CA ILE A 337 4.07 -13.91 -22.32
C ILE A 337 4.24 -12.42 -22.05
N ALA A 338 3.74 -11.58 -22.96
CA ALA A 338 3.62 -10.14 -22.76
C ALA A 338 2.14 -9.74 -22.68
N GLN A 339 1.75 -8.97 -21.67
CA GLN A 339 0.39 -8.46 -21.51
C GLN A 339 0.41 -7.12 -20.77
N SER A 340 -0.19 -6.10 -21.39
CA SER A 340 -0.36 -4.78 -20.77
C SER A 340 0.94 -4.22 -20.13
N GLY A 341 2.09 -4.48 -20.76
CA GLY A 341 3.43 -4.05 -20.33
C GLY A 341 4.17 -5.01 -19.38
N TRP A 342 3.47 -5.97 -18.76
CA TRP A 342 4.09 -7.05 -18.01
C TRP A 342 4.63 -8.12 -18.95
N VAL A 343 5.83 -8.66 -18.64
CA VAL A 343 6.45 -9.78 -19.36
C VAL A 343 6.93 -10.82 -18.36
N GLY A 344 6.54 -12.08 -18.54
CA GLY A 344 7.03 -13.15 -17.68
C GLY A 344 6.25 -14.46 -17.73
N ALA A 345 6.57 -15.34 -16.79
CA ALA A 345 5.88 -16.61 -16.55
C ALA A 345 4.73 -16.49 -15.56
N GLY A 346 3.68 -17.28 -15.76
CA GLY A 346 2.72 -17.60 -14.70
C GLY A 346 2.71 -19.11 -14.51
N PHE A 347 2.76 -19.56 -13.27
CA PHE A 347 2.83 -20.98 -12.95
C PHE A 347 2.18 -21.31 -11.62
N THR A 348 1.79 -22.57 -11.46
CA THR A 348 1.24 -23.10 -10.22
C THR A 348 2.17 -24.15 -9.65
N VAL A 349 2.28 -24.20 -8.33
CA VAL A 349 3.00 -25.24 -7.58
C VAL A 349 2.01 -25.87 -6.62
N ILE A 350 1.61 -27.12 -6.88
CA ILE A 350 0.55 -27.82 -6.16
C ILE A 350 1.14 -29.02 -5.40
N GLU A 351 0.78 -29.15 -4.13
CA GLU A 351 0.99 -30.38 -3.38
C GLU A 351 -0.15 -31.37 -3.69
N GLU A 352 0.14 -32.46 -4.40
CA GLU A 352 -0.88 -33.40 -4.88
C GLU A 352 -1.72 -34.03 -3.75
N GLY A 353 -1.10 -34.24 -2.58
CA GLY A 353 -1.74 -34.89 -1.44
C GLY A 353 -2.83 -34.05 -0.76
N THR A 354 -2.77 -32.73 -0.91
CA THR A 354 -3.69 -31.77 -0.26
C THR A 354 -4.46 -30.92 -1.28
N GLY A 355 -3.93 -30.74 -2.48
CA GLY A 355 -4.43 -29.80 -3.48
C GLY A 355 -4.14 -28.34 -3.11
N ALA A 356 -3.42 -28.08 -2.02
CA ALA A 356 -2.94 -26.76 -1.68
C ALA A 356 -1.79 -26.37 -2.63
N GLY A 357 -1.64 -25.07 -2.90
CA GLY A 357 -0.59 -24.65 -3.79
C GLY A 357 -0.40 -23.15 -3.90
N ALA A 358 0.77 -22.79 -4.42
CA ALA A 358 1.13 -21.42 -4.75
C ALA A 358 0.79 -21.14 -6.22
N TYR A 359 0.27 -19.93 -6.46
CA TYR A 359 -0.08 -19.42 -7.78
C TYR A 359 0.79 -18.18 -7.99
N THR A 360 1.82 -18.32 -8.83
CA THR A 360 2.93 -17.37 -8.87
C THR A 360 3.10 -16.78 -10.26
N ILE A 361 3.47 -15.50 -10.30
CA ILE A 361 3.92 -14.81 -11.50
C ILE A 361 5.39 -14.44 -11.39
N GLU A 362 6.08 -14.38 -12.52
CA GLU A 362 7.46 -13.93 -12.59
C GLU A 362 7.60 -12.48 -12.08
N GLY A 363 8.73 -12.21 -11.43
CA GLY A 363 8.89 -11.07 -10.50
C GLY A 363 8.71 -11.49 -9.03
N GLY A 364 8.16 -12.67 -8.78
CA GLY A 364 8.19 -13.32 -7.47
C GLY A 364 7.02 -12.99 -6.55
N SER A 365 6.00 -12.30 -7.05
CA SER A 365 4.72 -12.14 -6.38
C SER A 365 3.89 -13.42 -6.50
N ASN A 366 3.32 -13.90 -5.38
CA ASN A 366 2.25 -14.91 -5.36
C ASN A 366 0.92 -14.20 -5.60
N GLY A 367 0.78 -13.60 -6.78
CA GLY A 367 -0.40 -12.83 -7.06
C GLY A 367 -0.46 -12.20 -8.44
N GLY A 368 -0.94 -10.95 -8.48
CA GLY A 368 -1.34 -10.31 -9.71
C GLY A 368 -0.86 -8.89 -9.90
N TRP A 369 -0.80 -8.44 -11.15
CA TRP A 369 -0.11 -7.22 -11.57
C TRP A 369 -0.94 -6.38 -12.55
N LEU A 370 -0.97 -5.05 -12.42
CA LEU A 370 -1.68 -4.13 -13.33
C LEU A 370 -0.88 -2.84 -13.57
N GLU A 371 -0.47 -2.56 -14.83
CA GLU A 371 0.55 -1.53 -15.16
C GLU A 371 0.04 -0.21 -15.80
N PRO A 372 -0.56 -0.19 -17.00
CA PRO A 372 -0.36 0.95 -17.90
C PRO A 372 -1.16 2.22 -17.56
N LEU A 373 -2.26 2.15 -16.80
CA LEU A 373 -3.02 3.33 -16.35
C LEU A 373 -2.69 3.78 -14.92
N LEU A 374 -1.89 3.03 -14.17
CA LEU A 374 -1.74 3.25 -12.73
C LEU A 374 -0.34 3.71 -12.32
N LYS A 375 0.53 4.06 -13.26
CA LYS A 375 1.88 4.55 -12.94
C LYS A 375 1.85 5.83 -12.11
N SER A 376 1.09 6.82 -12.58
CA SER A 376 0.88 8.09 -11.90
C SER A 376 0.17 7.91 -10.55
N LEU A 377 -0.78 6.98 -10.49
CA LEU A 377 -1.45 6.63 -9.24
C LEU A 377 -0.47 5.99 -8.25
N ALA A 378 0.29 4.97 -8.66
CA ALA A 378 1.24 4.27 -7.81
C ALA A 378 2.31 5.22 -7.26
N LEU A 379 2.85 6.10 -8.11
CA LEU A 379 3.74 7.18 -7.65
C LEU A 379 3.02 8.12 -6.69
N GLY A 380 1.79 8.56 -7.02
CA GLY A 380 1.00 9.45 -6.18
C GLY A 380 0.75 8.86 -4.79
N LEU A 381 0.42 7.57 -4.70
CA LEU A 381 0.21 6.85 -3.44
C LEU A 381 1.53 6.71 -2.66
N ALA A 382 2.64 6.40 -3.33
CA ALA A 382 3.95 6.32 -2.70
C ALA A 382 4.41 7.69 -2.16
N VAL A 383 4.24 8.76 -2.93
CA VAL A 383 4.56 10.13 -2.50
C VAL A 383 3.63 10.59 -1.38
N ALA A 384 2.32 10.36 -1.49
CA ALA A 384 1.35 10.70 -0.45
C ALA A 384 1.68 10.03 0.89
N SER A 385 2.03 8.73 0.86
CA SER A 385 2.44 7.99 2.06
C SER A 385 3.75 8.50 2.68
N ALA A 386 4.66 9.06 1.88
CA ALA A 386 5.94 9.61 2.36
C ALA A 386 5.86 11.09 2.80
N MET A 387 4.97 11.90 2.22
CA MET A 387 5.02 13.38 2.30
C MET A 387 3.95 14.02 3.18
N LEU A 388 2.73 13.47 3.23
CA LEU A 388 1.60 14.10 3.93
C LEU A 388 1.81 14.34 5.43
N PRO A 389 2.54 13.50 6.20
CA PRO A 389 2.81 13.79 7.61
C PRO A 389 3.60 15.10 7.82
N ILE A 390 4.41 15.49 6.82
CA ILE A 390 5.38 16.59 6.94
C ILE A 390 4.78 17.91 6.46
N VAL A 391 3.91 17.87 5.43
CA VAL A 391 3.15 19.06 4.99
C VAL A 391 2.18 19.52 6.07
N LEU A 392 1.51 18.59 6.76
CA LEU A 392 0.64 18.91 7.89
C LEU A 392 1.44 19.44 9.10
N LEU A 393 2.64 18.92 9.35
CA LEU A 393 3.53 19.44 10.38
C LEU A 393 4.03 20.86 10.04
N ALA A 394 4.39 21.12 8.77
CA ALA A 394 4.82 22.44 8.31
C ALA A 394 3.67 23.46 8.34
N ALA A 395 2.44 23.06 7.97
CA ALA A 395 1.25 23.88 8.10
C ALA A 395 0.90 24.15 9.57
N TYR A 396 0.97 23.13 10.44
CA TYR A 396 0.78 23.27 11.89
C TYR A 396 1.79 24.27 12.48
N VAL A 397 3.09 24.07 12.21
CA VAL A 397 4.15 24.99 12.67
C VAL A 397 3.97 26.38 12.07
N GLY A 398 3.60 26.49 10.79
CA GLY A 398 3.35 27.77 10.12
C GLY A 398 2.21 28.58 10.75
N VAL A 399 1.08 27.93 11.06
CA VAL A 399 -0.06 28.56 11.77
C VAL A 399 0.38 29.11 13.12
N TRP A 400 1.16 28.34 13.89
CA TRP A 400 1.65 28.79 15.20
C TRP A 400 2.72 29.88 15.10
N LEU A 401 3.60 29.85 14.09
CA LEU A 401 4.55 30.93 13.84
C LEU A 401 3.86 32.24 13.46
N VAL A 402 2.81 32.18 12.65
CA VAL A 402 1.97 33.35 12.32
C VAL A 402 1.24 33.87 13.57
N ALA A 403 0.70 32.97 14.40
CA ALA A 403 0.08 33.36 15.67
C ALA A 403 1.07 34.02 16.63
N LEU A 404 2.31 33.51 16.73
CA LEU A 404 3.38 34.12 17.52
C LEU A 404 3.81 35.49 16.98
N LEU A 405 3.95 35.63 15.66
CA LEU A 405 4.26 36.93 15.03
C LEU A 405 3.15 37.94 15.25
N ALA A 406 1.88 37.54 15.09
CA ALA A 406 0.73 38.39 15.37
C ALA A 406 0.70 38.84 16.84
N ALA A 407 0.97 37.93 17.79
CA ALA A 407 1.06 38.27 19.20
C ALA A 407 2.23 39.23 19.52
N ALA A 408 3.40 39.04 18.88
CA ALA A 408 4.55 39.92 19.05
C ALA A 408 4.32 41.34 18.48
N ILE A 409 3.67 41.45 17.30
CA ILE A 409 3.26 42.73 16.71
C ILE A 409 2.22 43.41 17.60
N TRP A 410 1.24 42.65 18.10
CA TRP A 410 0.23 43.19 19.00
C TRP A 410 0.85 43.72 20.31
N PHE A 411 1.80 42.97 20.88
CA PHE A 411 2.55 43.38 22.07
C PHE A 411 3.38 44.66 21.84
N SER A 412 4.04 44.79 20.69
CA SER A 412 4.83 45.99 20.36
C SER A 412 3.95 47.21 20.12
N VAL A 413 2.82 47.05 19.41
CA VAL A 413 1.80 48.10 19.28
C VAL A 413 1.26 48.48 20.66
N PHE A 414 0.95 47.51 21.52
CA PHE A 414 0.44 47.74 22.88
C PHE A 414 1.41 48.54 23.76
N CYS A 415 2.71 48.19 23.84
CA CYS A 415 3.67 48.97 24.63
C CYS A 415 3.95 50.36 24.02
N SER A 416 3.59 50.63 22.75
CA SER A 416 3.78 51.95 22.10
C SER A 416 2.58 52.90 22.23
N ILE A 417 1.41 52.42 22.65
CA ILE A 417 0.23 53.27 22.88
C ILE A 417 0.40 54.00 24.22
N ASN A 418 0.87 55.25 24.15
CA ASN A 418 1.02 56.14 25.30
C ASN A 418 -0.17 57.12 25.42
N ASP A 419 -1.40 56.60 25.28
CA ASP A 419 -2.61 57.42 25.33
C ASP A 419 -3.21 57.44 26.75
N SER A 420 -3.41 58.64 27.27
CA SER A 420 -4.02 58.95 28.58
C SER A 420 -5.53 58.75 28.61
N SER A 421 -6.16 58.44 27.46
CA SER A 421 -7.61 58.27 27.31
C SER A 421 -8.15 56.88 27.64
N ILE A 422 -7.30 55.84 27.63
CA ILE A 422 -7.72 54.45 27.89
C ILE A 422 -7.57 54.18 29.40
N GLN A 423 -8.70 53.98 30.10
CA GLN A 423 -8.70 53.71 31.55
C GLN A 423 -7.89 52.44 31.90
N GLU A 424 -7.09 52.53 32.97
CA GLU A 424 -6.20 51.48 33.52
C GLU A 424 -6.74 50.03 33.49
N PRO A 425 -7.99 49.72 33.88
CA PRO A 425 -8.48 48.33 33.88
C PRO A 425 -8.63 47.73 32.47
N TYR A 426 -8.89 48.54 31.45
CA TYR A 426 -9.07 48.05 30.08
C TYR A 426 -7.72 47.74 29.41
N LYS A 427 -6.68 48.51 29.73
CA LYS A 427 -5.31 48.24 29.28
C LYS A 427 -4.79 46.91 29.83
N SER A 428 -5.03 46.62 31.10
CA SER A 428 -4.56 45.36 31.72
C SER A 428 -5.25 44.12 31.12
N TYR A 429 -6.56 44.19 30.86
CA TYR A 429 -7.31 43.06 30.33
C TYR A 429 -6.86 42.66 28.92
N LEU A 430 -6.61 43.65 28.05
CA LEU A 430 -6.16 43.40 26.68
C LEU A 430 -4.70 42.88 26.63
N GLY A 431 -3.82 43.39 27.50
CA GLY A 431 -2.47 42.86 27.65
C GLY A 431 -2.48 41.38 28.06
N ASN A 432 -3.38 40.98 28.97
CA ASN A 432 -3.55 39.59 29.43
C ASN A 432 -3.95 38.64 28.31
N ILE A 433 -4.89 39.05 27.46
CA ILE A 433 -5.30 38.25 26.31
C ILE A 433 -4.11 38.02 25.36
N ALA A 434 -3.35 39.07 25.02
CA ALA A 434 -2.22 38.95 24.11
C ALA A 434 -1.09 38.05 24.66
N TRP A 435 -0.79 38.17 25.95
CA TRP A 435 0.24 37.36 26.61
C TRP A 435 -0.17 35.89 26.74
N SER A 436 -1.43 35.62 27.09
CA SER A 436 -1.97 34.27 27.13
C SER A 436 -1.98 33.64 25.73
N ILE A 437 -2.31 34.38 24.67
CA ILE A 437 -2.22 33.90 23.28
C ILE A 437 -0.77 33.56 22.89
N ALA A 438 0.19 34.41 23.26
CA ALA A 438 1.61 34.18 22.96
C ALA A 438 2.14 32.90 23.62
N TRP A 439 1.92 32.75 24.93
CA TRP A 439 2.39 31.57 25.67
C TRP A 439 1.60 30.31 25.37
N PHE A 440 0.32 30.44 24.99
CA PHE A 440 -0.45 29.34 24.43
C PHE A 440 0.21 28.82 23.15
N GLY A 441 0.58 29.72 22.23
CA GLY A 441 1.29 29.36 20.99
C GLY A 441 2.63 28.67 21.25
N VAL A 442 3.43 29.18 22.20
CA VAL A 442 4.71 28.56 22.59
C VAL A 442 4.49 27.15 23.15
N GLY A 443 3.53 26.97 24.06
CA GLY A 443 3.27 25.65 24.63
C GLY A 443 2.64 24.67 23.63
N ALA A 444 1.81 25.16 22.72
CA ALA A 444 1.24 24.36 21.64
C ALA A 444 2.30 23.84 20.66
N LEU A 445 3.38 24.61 20.43
CA LEU A 445 4.54 24.21 19.63
C LEU A 445 5.40 23.15 20.32
N ILE A 446 5.57 23.23 21.64
CA ILE A 446 6.50 22.36 22.38
C ILE A 446 5.83 21.04 22.81
N GLY A 447 4.53 21.05 23.10
CA GLY A 447 3.84 19.89 23.68
C GLY A 447 2.36 19.74 23.31
N GLY A 448 1.90 20.41 22.25
CA GLY A 448 0.51 20.36 21.81
C GLY A 448 -0.45 21.26 22.64
N PRO A 449 -1.74 21.33 22.26
CA PRO A 449 -2.68 22.35 22.76
C PRO A 449 -2.91 22.28 24.28
N VAL A 450 -2.77 21.10 24.89
CA VAL A 450 -2.85 20.93 26.35
C VAL A 450 -1.67 21.62 27.05
N MET A 451 -0.44 21.44 26.53
CA MET A 451 0.74 22.14 27.05
C MET A 451 0.68 23.65 26.77
N GLY A 452 0.08 24.05 25.65
CA GLY A 452 -0.28 25.44 25.36
C GLY A 452 -1.13 26.07 26.46
N LEU A 453 -2.23 25.41 26.82
CA LEU A 453 -3.13 25.86 27.88
C LEU A 453 -2.40 25.97 29.24
N VAL A 454 -1.60 24.95 29.57
CA VAL A 454 -0.81 24.95 30.81
C VAL A 454 0.15 26.13 30.86
N LEU A 455 0.91 26.38 29.79
CA LEU A 455 1.87 27.48 29.75
C LEU A 455 1.18 28.84 29.75
N ALA A 456 0.08 29.03 29.01
CA ALA A 456 -0.69 30.27 29.01
C ALA A 456 -1.26 30.62 30.40
N VAL A 457 -1.71 29.61 31.16
CA VAL A 457 -2.24 29.79 32.51
C VAL A 457 -1.12 30.11 33.49
N ILE A 458 0.00 29.37 33.46
CA ILE A 458 1.11 29.56 34.40
C ILE A 458 1.79 30.93 34.20
N THR A 459 1.91 31.41 32.97
CA THR A 459 2.63 32.67 32.69
C THR A 459 1.75 33.92 32.79
N SER A 460 0.43 33.77 32.91
CA SER A 460 -0.52 34.90 33.05
C SER A 460 -0.21 35.80 34.26
N GLY A 461 0.43 35.28 35.31
CA GLY A 461 0.84 36.06 36.49
C GLY A 461 2.11 36.91 36.33
N ALA A 462 2.88 36.75 35.24
CA ALA A 462 4.21 37.38 35.08
C ALA A 462 4.19 38.74 34.34
N GLN A 463 3.02 39.21 33.91
CA GLN A 463 2.88 40.32 32.96
C GLN A 463 3.25 41.71 33.47
N ASN A 464 3.07 41.97 34.77
CA ASN A 464 3.17 43.32 35.32
C ASN A 464 4.59 43.92 35.27
N HIS A 465 5.59 43.15 34.84
CA HIS A 465 6.99 43.57 34.77
C HIS A 465 7.50 43.80 33.34
N ALA A 466 6.76 43.42 32.29
CA ALA A 466 7.34 43.30 30.94
C ALA A 466 7.42 44.62 30.12
N CYS A 467 6.39 45.49 30.12
CA CYS A 467 6.50 46.79 29.43
C CYS A 467 7.28 47.84 30.24
N PHE A 468 7.60 47.60 31.52
CA PHE A 468 8.24 48.60 32.41
C PHE A 468 9.73 48.81 32.16
N TRP A 469 10.39 47.94 31.37
CA TRP A 469 11.82 48.01 31.07
C TRP A 469 12.20 48.88 29.86
N GLN A 470 11.24 49.60 29.25
CA GLN A 470 11.47 50.45 28.08
C GLN A 470 11.47 51.97 28.36
N LYS A 471 11.64 52.39 29.63
CA LYS A 471 11.89 53.80 29.98
C LYS A 471 13.35 54.09 30.27
#